data_AF-A0A444GRK1-F1
#
_entry.id   AF-A0A444GRK1-F1
#
_cell.length_a   1.000
_cell.length_b   1.000
_cell.length_c   1.000
_cell.angle_alpha   90.00
_cell.angle_beta   90.00
_cell.angle_gamma   90.00
#
_symmetry.space_group_name_H-M   'P 1'
#
loop_
_entity.id
_entity.type
_entity.pdbx_description
1 polymer ?
#
loop_
_entity_poly.entity_id
_entity_poly.type
_entity_poly.pdbx_seq_one_letter_code
_entity_poly.pdbx_strand_id
1 'polypeptide(L)'
;MNYIVYAIPVFFGLIFIELLAGWWRGRDYYRVNDGINSLSAGMLSITTGVLSKAATLGIYVFAYEQWRLSSLGSDQLWVWALAFILYDLCYYWAHRLGHEINILWAAHLVHHQSEEYNLTTALRQTSTGFIFGWIFYLPLALAGFPPLVFATVAAINLLYQFWVHTRHIPKLGPLEWIFVTPSNHRVHHAQNPRYLDHNYGGVFILWDRLLGTFAEEREEETIIYGVRKPLASWNPLWANLQHYAQMLEDARHASRWQDRMGIWFRRTGWRPADVAERYPLTRTDLDHFTPFDIKIPAALKAYVLFQFALMIGFTTWIMAISHLHPLWFTALLTLLQGYSLFSIGYMLEGKTGFVPHEKWRMALSAATALLLVALEQIQLTTSGWMGLLGYFVFSSFWLTRLEQGLAIRSTPPPQALDSVSTK
;
A
#
# COMPACT_ATOMS: atom_id res chain seq x y z
N MET A 1 2.49 -21.54 -10.91
CA MET A 1 2.31 -20.36 -11.79
C MET A 1 1.91 -19.18 -10.92
N ASN A 2 2.50 -18.00 -11.07
CA ASN A 2 2.16 -16.83 -10.25
C ASN A 2 1.01 -16.05 -10.92
N TYR A 3 -0.24 -16.38 -10.59
CA TYR A 3 -1.43 -15.77 -11.18
C TYR A 3 -1.45 -14.23 -11.04
N ILE A 4 -0.85 -13.69 -9.98
CA ILE A 4 -0.81 -12.26 -9.69
C ILE A 4 -0.03 -11.51 -10.78
N VAL A 5 1.08 -12.07 -11.28
CA VAL A 5 1.89 -11.42 -12.33
C VAL A 5 1.08 -11.22 -13.61
N TYR A 6 0.26 -12.20 -13.98
CA TYR A 6 -0.63 -12.10 -15.15
C TYR A 6 -1.80 -11.12 -14.94
N ALA A 7 -2.16 -10.82 -13.68
CA ALA A 7 -3.20 -9.85 -13.37
C ALA A 7 -2.71 -8.39 -13.49
N ILE A 8 -1.39 -8.13 -13.42
CA ILE A 8 -0.84 -6.77 -13.45
C ILE A 8 -1.31 -5.98 -14.69
N PRO A 9 -1.21 -6.49 -15.94
CA PRO A 9 -1.71 -5.75 -17.10
C PRO A 9 -3.22 -5.50 -17.05
N VAL A 10 -3.98 -6.44 -16.48
CA VAL A 10 -5.44 -6.31 -16.32
C VAL A 10 -5.77 -5.20 -15.33
N PHE A 11 -5.07 -5.12 -14.20
CA PHE A 11 -5.25 -4.05 -13.21
C PHE A 11 -4.98 -2.67 -13.81
N PHE A 12 -3.87 -2.50 -14.54
CA PHE A 12 -3.58 -1.23 -15.22
C PHE A 12 -4.60 -0.92 -16.32
N GLY A 13 -5.09 -1.92 -17.05
CA GLY A 13 -6.17 -1.76 -18.01
C GLY A 13 -7.47 -1.27 -17.36
N LEU A 14 -7.85 -1.84 -16.22
CA LEU A 14 -9.05 -1.44 -15.47
C LEU A 14 -8.90 -0.05 -14.83
N ILE A 15 -7.73 0.29 -14.29
CA ILE A 15 -7.44 1.66 -13.81
C ILE A 15 -7.57 2.66 -14.96
N PHE A 16 -7.04 2.34 -16.14
CA PHE A 16 -7.16 3.20 -17.31
C PHE A 16 -8.63 3.37 -17.75
N ILE A 17 -9.41 2.29 -17.74
CA ILE A 17 -10.86 2.34 -18.02
C ILE A 17 -11.58 3.20 -16.98
N GLU A 18 -11.24 3.09 -15.69
CA GLU A 18 -11.83 3.91 -14.63
C GLU A 18 -11.50 5.40 -14.81
N LEU A 19 -10.26 5.74 -15.16
CA LEU A 19 -9.85 7.10 -15.48
C LEU A 19 -10.63 7.68 -16.66
N LEU A 20 -10.82 6.90 -17.73
CA LEU A 20 -11.64 7.30 -18.89
C LEU A 20 -13.11 7.49 -18.52
N ALA A 21 -13.67 6.60 -17.69
CA ALA A 21 -15.04 6.71 -17.20
C ALA A 21 -15.23 7.96 -16.31
N GLY A 22 -14.24 8.27 -15.46
CA GLY A 22 -14.21 9.48 -14.66
C GLY A 22 -14.19 10.74 -15.50
N TRP A 23 -13.31 10.79 -16.50
CA TRP A 23 -13.26 11.90 -17.46
C TRP A 23 -14.58 12.08 -18.22
N TRP A 24 -15.15 10.99 -18.77
CA TRP A 24 -16.39 11.05 -19.54
C TRP A 24 -17.61 11.48 -18.70
N ARG A 25 -17.66 11.08 -17.42
CA ARG A 25 -18.75 11.44 -16.50
C ARG A 25 -18.54 12.77 -15.76
N GLY A 26 -17.41 13.45 -15.98
CA GLY A 26 -17.05 14.66 -15.24
C GLY A 26 -16.85 14.43 -13.74
N ARG A 27 -16.42 13.22 -13.35
CA ARG A 27 -16.17 12.83 -11.95
C ARG A 27 -14.72 12.36 -11.81
N ASP A 28 -13.85 13.25 -11.34
CA ASP A 28 -12.46 12.91 -11.06
C ASP A 28 -12.31 12.40 -9.62
N TYR A 29 -11.91 11.15 -9.48
CA TYR A 29 -11.62 10.50 -8.18
C TYR A 29 -10.14 10.16 -8.03
N TYR A 30 -9.28 10.74 -8.88
CA TYR A 30 -7.87 10.45 -8.93
C TYR A 30 -7.06 11.69 -8.62
N ARG A 31 -6.28 11.63 -7.54
CA ARG A 31 -5.16 12.54 -7.32
C ARG A 31 -3.86 11.82 -7.63
N VAL A 32 -3.05 12.40 -8.52
CA VAL A 32 -1.82 11.78 -9.03
C VAL A 32 -0.85 11.39 -7.91
N ASN A 33 -0.70 12.25 -6.90
CA ASN A 33 0.15 11.99 -5.73
C ASN A 33 -0.37 10.82 -4.88
N ASP A 34 -1.68 10.79 -4.59
CA ASP A 34 -2.31 9.70 -3.85
C ASP A 34 -2.20 8.36 -4.61
N GLY A 35 -2.51 8.36 -5.92
CA GLY A 35 -2.38 7.18 -6.77
C GLY A 35 -0.94 6.66 -6.85
N ILE A 36 0.06 7.55 -6.99
CA ILE A 36 1.48 7.16 -6.94
C ILE A 36 1.82 6.56 -5.57
N ASN A 37 1.37 7.15 -4.46
CA ASN A 37 1.66 6.65 -3.13
C ASN A 37 1.01 5.28 -2.86
N SER A 38 -0.24 5.09 -3.31
CA SER A 38 -0.97 3.83 -3.24
C SER A 38 -0.25 2.71 -4.01
N LEU A 39 0.12 2.97 -5.27
CA LEU A 39 0.89 2.02 -6.06
C LEU A 39 2.31 1.80 -5.49
N SER A 40 2.96 2.82 -4.94
CA SER A 40 4.27 2.68 -4.29
C SER A 40 4.22 1.75 -3.08
N ALA A 41 3.18 1.87 -2.24
CA ALA A 41 2.94 0.93 -1.14
C ALA A 41 2.74 -0.50 -1.66
N GLY A 42 1.95 -0.67 -2.72
CA GLY A 42 1.78 -1.97 -3.40
C GLY A 42 3.07 -2.57 -3.93
N MET A 43 3.92 -1.76 -4.59
CA MET A 43 5.20 -2.19 -5.13
C MET A 43 6.15 -2.67 -4.02
N LEU A 44 6.19 -1.96 -2.88
CA LEU A 44 6.93 -2.40 -1.70
C LEU A 44 6.35 -3.68 -1.13
N SER A 45 5.04 -3.76 -0.94
CA SER A 45 4.36 -4.95 -0.43
C SER A 45 4.72 -6.19 -1.25
N ILE A 46 4.68 -6.09 -2.58
CA ILE A 46 4.97 -7.20 -3.48
C ILE A 46 6.42 -7.67 -3.37
N THR A 47 7.40 -6.75 -3.38
CA THR A 47 8.83 -7.13 -3.28
C THR A 47 9.20 -7.62 -1.88
N THR A 48 8.66 -7.00 -0.82
CA THR A 48 8.80 -7.53 0.55
C THR A 48 8.13 -8.89 0.69
N GLY A 49 7.02 -9.12 -0.01
CA GLY A 49 6.30 -10.39 -0.02
C GLY A 49 7.12 -11.54 -0.59
N VAL A 50 8.02 -11.29 -1.54
CA VAL A 50 8.98 -12.31 -2.01
C VAL A 50 9.92 -12.72 -0.88
N LEU A 51 10.44 -11.74 -0.13
CA LEU A 51 11.36 -11.98 0.99
C LEU A 51 10.67 -12.70 2.16
N SER A 52 9.41 -12.37 2.41
CA SER A 52 8.62 -12.93 3.51
C SER A 52 7.82 -14.17 3.13
N LYS A 53 7.90 -14.66 1.89
CA LYS A 53 7.13 -15.82 1.41
C LYS A 53 7.36 -17.07 2.25
N ALA A 54 8.59 -17.25 2.76
CA ALA A 54 8.95 -18.34 3.67
C ALA A 54 8.12 -18.31 4.97
N ALA A 55 7.78 -17.12 5.48
CA ALA A 55 6.96 -17.00 6.68
C ALA A 55 5.53 -17.49 6.42
N THR A 56 4.85 -17.01 5.37
CA THR A 56 3.44 -17.40 5.18
C THR A 56 3.29 -18.80 4.57
N LEU A 57 3.89 -19.04 3.40
CA LEU A 57 3.71 -20.31 2.71
C LEU A 57 4.55 -21.43 3.34
N GLY A 58 5.77 -21.11 3.80
CA GLY A 58 6.63 -22.10 4.45
C GLY A 58 6.05 -22.60 5.78
N ILE A 59 5.53 -21.71 6.63
CA ILE A 59 4.86 -22.13 7.88
C ILE A 59 3.59 -22.93 7.56
N TYR A 60 2.80 -22.52 6.55
CA TYR A 60 1.62 -23.28 6.15
C TYR A 60 1.99 -24.71 5.70
N VAL A 61 3.00 -24.85 4.84
CA VAL A 61 3.48 -26.16 4.36
C VAL A 61 4.00 -26.99 5.53
N PHE A 62 4.76 -26.39 6.44
CA PHE A 62 5.25 -27.08 7.63
C PHE A 62 4.10 -27.61 8.49
N ALA A 63 3.11 -26.76 8.81
CA ALA A 63 1.93 -27.18 9.57
C ALA A 63 1.13 -28.27 8.83
N TYR A 64 1.00 -28.16 7.51
CA TYR A 64 0.32 -29.16 6.69
C TYR A 64 1.05 -30.52 6.66
N GLU A 65 2.38 -30.54 6.60
CA GLU A 65 3.12 -31.81 6.56
C GLU A 65 3.26 -32.45 7.94
N GLN A 66 3.37 -31.64 9.00
CA GLN A 66 3.66 -32.15 10.35
C GLN A 66 2.41 -32.33 11.22
N TRP A 67 1.37 -31.51 11.03
CA TRP A 67 0.26 -31.38 11.99
C TRP A 67 -1.14 -31.52 11.39
N ARG A 68 -1.28 -31.84 10.10
CA ARG A 68 -2.60 -32.05 9.51
C ARG A 68 -3.34 -33.22 10.16
N LEU A 69 -4.62 -33.03 10.44
CA LEU A 69 -5.53 -34.01 11.03
C LEU A 69 -6.15 -34.93 9.98
N SER A 70 -6.24 -34.45 8.74
CA SER A 70 -6.78 -35.17 7.59
C SER A 70 -5.98 -34.83 6.33
N SER A 71 -6.21 -35.59 5.25
CA SER A 71 -5.61 -35.35 3.94
C SER A 71 -6.72 -35.22 2.91
N LEU A 72 -6.90 -34.03 2.35
CA LEU A 72 -7.90 -33.76 1.33
C LEU A 72 -7.29 -33.83 -0.07
N GLY A 73 -7.97 -34.49 -1.00
CA GLY A 73 -7.51 -34.63 -2.38
C GLY A 73 -7.78 -33.38 -3.22
N SER A 74 -6.75 -32.83 -3.87
CA SER A 74 -6.90 -31.70 -4.79
C SER A 74 -7.59 -32.06 -6.10
N ASP A 75 -7.87 -33.35 -6.33
CA ASP A 75 -8.65 -33.88 -7.44
C ASP A 75 -10.17 -33.67 -7.26
N GLN A 76 -10.62 -33.35 -6.04
CA GLN A 76 -12.04 -33.26 -5.71
C GLN A 76 -12.52 -31.81 -5.70
N LEU A 77 -13.46 -31.47 -6.60
CA LEU A 77 -13.95 -30.08 -6.75
C LEU A 77 -14.53 -29.48 -5.47
N TRP A 78 -15.19 -30.29 -4.63
CA TRP A 78 -15.76 -29.81 -3.37
C TRP A 78 -14.68 -29.33 -2.39
N VAL A 79 -13.45 -29.88 -2.45
CA VAL A 79 -12.32 -29.42 -1.62
C VAL A 79 -11.96 -27.98 -2.00
N TRP A 80 -11.98 -27.64 -3.29
CA TRP A 80 -11.72 -26.28 -3.76
C TRP A 80 -12.81 -25.30 -3.34
N ALA A 81 -14.07 -25.68 -3.50
CA ALA A 81 -15.21 -24.85 -3.11
C ALA A 81 -15.22 -24.60 -1.60
N LEU A 82 -15.03 -25.65 -0.80
CA LEU A 82 -14.97 -25.54 0.65
C LEU A 82 -13.74 -24.74 1.10
N ALA A 83 -12.57 -24.96 0.49
CA ALA A 83 -11.37 -24.19 0.78
C ALA A 83 -11.59 -22.69 0.51
N PHE A 84 -12.27 -22.33 -0.59
CA PHE A 84 -12.53 -20.93 -0.91
C PHE A 84 -13.45 -20.26 0.11
N ILE A 85 -14.53 -20.94 0.52
CA ILE A 85 -15.46 -20.45 1.56
C ILE A 85 -14.75 -20.29 2.91
N LEU A 86 -13.99 -21.32 3.33
CA LEU A 86 -13.27 -21.29 4.61
C LEU A 86 -12.10 -20.31 4.59
N TYR A 87 -11.44 -20.13 3.45
CA TYR A 87 -10.42 -19.10 3.28
C TYR A 87 -11.03 -17.70 3.46
N ASP A 88 -12.20 -17.43 2.87
CA ASP A 88 -12.88 -16.15 3.06
C ASP A 88 -13.32 -15.92 4.51
N LEU A 89 -13.71 -16.98 5.23
CA LEU A 89 -13.97 -16.92 6.67
C LEU A 89 -12.69 -16.62 7.47
N CYS A 90 -11.56 -17.24 7.14
CA CYS A 90 -10.25 -16.93 7.72
C CYS A 90 -9.87 -15.47 7.44
N TYR A 91 -10.11 -14.99 6.22
CA TYR A 91 -9.89 -13.61 5.82
C TYR A 91 -10.75 -12.66 6.66
N TYR A 92 -12.05 -12.94 6.84
CA TYR A 92 -12.93 -12.12 7.68
C TYR A 92 -12.35 -11.91 9.08
N TRP A 93 -11.87 -12.97 9.74
CA TRP A 93 -11.26 -12.85 11.07
C TRP A 93 -9.92 -12.12 11.06
N ALA A 94 -9.07 -12.40 10.06
CA ALA A 94 -7.81 -11.67 9.89
C ALA A 94 -8.06 -10.17 9.68
N HIS A 95 -9.08 -9.84 8.90
CA HIS A 95 -9.44 -8.47 8.55
C HIS A 95 -10.09 -7.74 9.73
N ARG A 96 -11.10 -8.35 10.37
CA ARG A 96 -11.74 -7.80 11.57
C ARG A 96 -10.74 -7.53 12.69
N LEU A 97 -9.90 -8.50 13.03
CA LEU A 97 -8.89 -8.29 14.06
C LEU A 97 -7.78 -7.35 13.59
N GLY A 98 -7.55 -7.27 12.28
CA GLY A 98 -6.77 -6.24 11.61
C GLY A 98 -7.29 -4.82 11.87
N HIS A 99 -8.59 -4.61 12.01
CA HIS A 99 -9.16 -3.31 12.40
C HIS A 99 -9.23 -3.13 13.91
N GLU A 100 -9.58 -4.19 14.64
CA GLU A 100 -9.90 -4.09 16.06
C GLU A 100 -8.69 -4.20 16.99
N ILE A 101 -7.57 -4.82 16.62
CA ILE A 101 -6.38 -4.99 17.48
C ILE A 101 -5.23 -4.10 16.99
N ASN A 102 -4.65 -3.29 17.89
CA ASN A 102 -3.74 -2.21 17.51
C ASN A 102 -2.49 -2.64 16.70
N ILE A 103 -1.83 -3.74 17.06
CA ILE A 103 -0.67 -4.25 16.30
C ILE A 103 -1.05 -4.85 14.94
N LEU A 104 -2.25 -5.40 14.82
CA LEU A 104 -2.76 -5.93 13.56
C LEU A 104 -3.25 -4.77 12.68
N TRP A 105 -3.80 -3.72 13.28
CA TRP A 105 -4.08 -2.45 12.61
C TRP A 105 -2.84 -1.80 12.09
N ALA A 106 -1.73 -1.78 12.84
CA ALA A 106 -0.44 -1.33 12.32
C ALA A 106 -0.05 -2.07 11.02
N ALA A 107 -0.40 -3.34 10.92
CA ALA A 107 -0.13 -4.19 9.76
C ALA A 107 -1.17 -4.06 8.64
N HIS A 108 -2.30 -3.40 8.85
CA HIS A 108 -3.40 -3.32 7.87
C HIS A 108 -3.72 -1.88 7.43
N LEU A 109 -3.60 -0.92 8.35
CA LEU A 109 -3.74 0.54 8.23
C LEU A 109 -3.30 1.09 6.88
N VAL A 110 -2.15 0.64 6.36
CA VAL A 110 -1.60 1.14 5.10
C VAL A 110 -2.66 1.13 4.02
N HIS A 111 -3.49 0.08 3.94
CA HIS A 111 -4.57 -0.03 2.98
C HIS A 111 -5.60 1.10 3.06
N HIS A 112 -5.91 1.59 4.27
CA HIS A 112 -6.92 2.60 4.55
C HIS A 112 -6.40 4.05 4.51
N GLN A 113 -5.09 4.26 4.40
CA GLN A 113 -4.49 5.61 4.49
C GLN A 113 -4.80 6.53 3.31
N SER A 114 -5.21 5.99 2.16
CA SER A 114 -5.58 6.82 1.00
C SER A 114 -6.83 7.64 1.33
N GLU A 115 -6.75 8.93 1.02
CA GLU A 115 -7.87 9.86 1.18
C GLU A 115 -8.69 9.99 -0.12
N GLU A 116 -8.32 9.20 -1.13
CA GLU A 116 -9.12 8.92 -2.32
C GLU A 116 -9.62 7.48 -2.29
N TYR A 117 -10.62 7.17 -3.11
CA TYR A 117 -11.11 5.81 -3.25
C TYR A 117 -11.38 5.48 -4.71
N ASN A 118 -10.50 4.65 -5.27
CA ASN A 118 -10.48 4.22 -6.66
C ASN A 118 -9.66 2.92 -6.80
N LEU A 119 -9.50 2.39 -8.02
CA LEU A 119 -8.84 1.10 -8.23
C LEU A 119 -7.36 1.08 -7.82
N THR A 120 -6.69 2.22 -7.68
CA THR A 120 -5.32 2.25 -7.12
C THR A 120 -5.30 1.99 -5.62
N THR A 121 -6.38 2.30 -4.90
CA THR A 121 -6.55 1.98 -3.47
C THR A 121 -6.50 0.47 -3.25
N ALA A 122 -7.05 -0.34 -4.17
CA ALA A 122 -6.94 -1.81 -4.11
C ALA A 122 -5.48 -2.30 -4.07
N LEU A 123 -4.59 -1.57 -4.73
CA LEU A 123 -3.17 -1.90 -4.84
C LEU A 123 -2.34 -1.30 -3.71
N ARG A 124 -2.95 -0.49 -2.83
CA ARG A 124 -2.31 0.03 -1.62
C ARG A 124 -2.22 -1.08 -0.57
N GLN A 125 -1.13 -1.82 -0.59
CA GLN A 125 -0.92 -2.97 0.29
C GLN A 125 0.19 -2.71 1.31
N THR A 126 0.09 -3.38 2.46
CA THR A 126 1.03 -3.32 3.58
C THR A 126 2.24 -4.24 3.39
N SER A 127 3.42 -3.80 3.83
CA SER A 127 4.63 -4.63 3.83
C SER A 127 4.82 -5.46 5.11
N THR A 128 3.97 -5.32 6.13
CA THR A 128 4.15 -5.98 7.44
C THR A 128 3.09 -7.04 7.78
N GLY A 129 2.15 -7.31 6.86
CA GLY A 129 1.09 -8.31 7.07
C GLY A 129 1.62 -9.73 7.35
N PHE A 130 2.82 -10.07 6.86
CA PHE A 130 3.44 -11.38 7.06
C PHE A 130 3.81 -11.70 8.53
N ILE A 131 3.86 -10.70 9.42
CA ILE A 131 4.29 -10.90 10.81
C ILE A 131 3.27 -11.78 11.57
N PHE A 132 1.98 -11.48 11.40
CA PHE A 132 0.88 -12.18 12.10
C PHE A 132 -0.17 -12.81 11.17
N GLY A 133 -0.22 -12.41 9.89
CA GLY A 133 -1.28 -12.84 8.97
C GLY A 133 -1.37 -14.34 8.75
N TRP A 134 -0.25 -15.07 8.83
CA TRP A 134 -0.20 -16.53 8.64
C TRP A 134 -1.00 -17.31 9.69
N ILE A 135 -1.15 -16.76 10.91
CA ILE A 135 -1.83 -17.43 12.03
C ILE A 135 -3.28 -17.78 11.66
N PHE A 136 -3.97 -16.86 11.00
CA PHE A 136 -5.39 -16.99 10.65
C PHE A 136 -5.68 -18.11 9.66
N TYR A 137 -4.68 -18.53 8.88
CA TYR A 137 -4.82 -19.52 7.84
C TYR A 137 -4.31 -20.92 8.24
N LEU A 138 -3.66 -21.06 9.39
CA LEU A 138 -3.24 -22.36 9.92
C LEU A 138 -4.40 -23.37 10.08
N PRO A 139 -5.64 -22.98 10.47
CA PRO A 139 -6.74 -23.93 10.55
C PRO A 139 -6.97 -24.72 9.25
N LEU A 140 -6.74 -24.11 8.08
CA LEU A 140 -6.83 -24.79 6.79
C LEU A 140 -5.72 -25.84 6.60
N ALA A 141 -4.50 -25.53 7.02
CA ALA A 141 -3.38 -26.48 6.99
C ALA A 141 -3.67 -27.70 7.89
N LEU A 142 -4.14 -27.43 9.12
CA LEU A 142 -4.50 -28.47 10.09
C LEU A 142 -5.69 -29.31 9.62
N ALA A 143 -6.67 -28.72 8.94
CA ALA A 143 -7.78 -29.44 8.33
C ALA A 143 -7.37 -30.28 7.11
N GLY A 144 -6.14 -30.13 6.61
CA GLY A 144 -5.62 -30.94 5.51
C GLY A 144 -5.90 -30.38 4.12
N PHE A 145 -6.10 -29.07 3.96
CA PHE A 145 -6.19 -28.45 2.64
C PHE A 145 -4.78 -28.33 2.02
N PRO A 146 -4.54 -28.95 0.84
CA PRO A 146 -3.22 -28.95 0.22
C PRO A 146 -2.67 -27.53 -0.04
N PRO A 147 -1.35 -27.30 0.08
CA PRO A 147 -0.74 -25.98 -0.16
C PRO A 147 -1.07 -25.38 -1.54
N LEU A 148 -1.24 -26.21 -2.57
CA LEU A 148 -1.65 -25.76 -3.89
C LEU A 148 -3.08 -25.18 -3.88
N VAL A 149 -4.02 -25.87 -3.23
CA VAL A 149 -5.41 -25.41 -3.08
C VAL A 149 -5.42 -24.10 -2.31
N PHE A 150 -4.73 -24.05 -1.15
CA PHE A 150 -4.58 -22.85 -0.32
C PHE A 150 -4.05 -21.65 -1.11
N ALA A 151 -2.90 -21.80 -1.77
CA ALA A 151 -2.28 -20.70 -2.52
C ALA A 151 -3.17 -20.20 -3.67
N THR A 152 -3.95 -21.10 -4.28
CA THR A 152 -4.84 -20.76 -5.40
C THR A 152 -6.09 -20.04 -4.92
N VAL A 153 -6.78 -20.54 -3.89
CA VAL A 153 -7.97 -19.87 -3.34
C VAL A 153 -7.61 -18.52 -2.72
N ALA A 154 -6.41 -18.39 -2.13
CA ALA A 154 -5.86 -17.12 -1.67
C ALA A 154 -5.71 -16.12 -2.82
N ALA A 155 -5.15 -16.56 -3.95
CA ALA A 155 -5.01 -15.72 -5.13
C ALA A 155 -6.37 -15.30 -5.70
N ILE A 156 -7.34 -16.23 -5.82
CA ILE A 156 -8.69 -15.91 -6.32
C ILE A 156 -9.40 -14.90 -5.40
N ASN A 157 -9.31 -15.10 -4.08
CA ASN A 157 -9.89 -14.20 -3.10
C ASN A 157 -9.28 -12.78 -3.21
N LEU A 158 -7.95 -12.68 -3.29
CA LEU A 158 -7.26 -11.40 -3.52
C LEU A 158 -7.68 -10.73 -4.84
N LEU A 159 -7.79 -11.48 -5.93
CA LEU A 159 -8.21 -10.95 -7.22
C LEU A 159 -9.65 -10.43 -7.19
N TYR A 160 -10.55 -11.10 -6.46
CA TYR A 160 -11.91 -10.62 -6.27
C TYR A 160 -11.96 -9.27 -5.57
N GLN A 161 -11.10 -9.04 -4.57
CA GLN A 161 -11.10 -7.79 -3.80
C GLN A 161 -10.64 -6.58 -4.62
N PHE A 162 -10.09 -6.74 -5.83
CA PHE A 162 -9.66 -5.61 -6.64
C PHE A 162 -10.83 -4.71 -7.09
N TRP A 163 -11.88 -5.30 -7.69
CA TRP A 163 -12.92 -4.52 -8.38
C TRP A 163 -13.87 -3.77 -7.44
N VAL A 164 -13.90 -4.13 -6.14
CA VAL A 164 -14.73 -3.45 -5.13
C VAL A 164 -14.22 -2.04 -4.78
N HIS A 165 -13.02 -1.68 -5.24
CA HIS A 165 -12.41 -0.37 -4.99
C HIS A 165 -12.80 0.69 -6.03
N THR A 166 -14.07 1.04 -6.09
CA THR A 166 -14.52 2.09 -7.01
C THR A 166 -15.71 2.88 -6.47
N ARG A 167 -15.77 4.15 -6.85
CA ARG A 167 -16.93 5.04 -6.61
C ARG A 167 -17.89 5.10 -7.79
N HIS A 168 -17.57 4.44 -8.91
CA HIS A 168 -18.38 4.52 -10.13
C HIS A 168 -19.55 3.53 -10.19
N ILE A 169 -19.51 2.50 -9.37
CA ILE A 169 -20.53 1.45 -9.31
C ILE A 169 -21.46 1.77 -8.12
N PRO A 170 -22.77 2.01 -8.37
CA PRO A 170 -23.75 2.27 -7.32
C PRO A 170 -24.07 0.98 -6.55
N LYS A 171 -25.09 1.03 -5.69
CA LYS A 171 -25.60 -0.19 -5.05
C LYS A 171 -26.05 -1.22 -6.09
N LEU A 172 -25.79 -2.50 -5.81
CA LEU A 172 -26.10 -3.63 -6.69
C LEU A 172 -27.30 -4.46 -6.22
N GLY A 173 -28.06 -3.96 -5.25
CA GLY A 173 -29.30 -4.59 -4.79
C GLY A 173 -29.06 -5.98 -4.21
N PRO A 174 -29.77 -7.04 -4.65
CA PRO A 174 -29.67 -8.38 -4.06
C PRO A 174 -28.26 -9.00 -4.06
N LEU A 175 -27.36 -8.57 -4.96
CA LEU A 175 -25.97 -9.03 -4.94
C LEU A 175 -25.26 -8.69 -3.62
N GLU A 176 -25.61 -7.55 -3.00
CA GLU A 176 -25.06 -7.10 -1.71
C GLU A 176 -25.57 -7.91 -0.51
N TRP A 177 -26.46 -8.87 -0.73
CA TRP A 177 -26.91 -9.78 0.32
C TRP A 177 -25.93 -10.95 0.50
N ILE A 178 -25.17 -11.28 -0.54
CA ILE A 178 -24.26 -12.44 -0.57
C ILE A 178 -22.82 -11.97 -0.70
N PHE A 179 -22.56 -11.02 -1.60
CA PHE A 179 -21.22 -10.63 -2.01
C PHE A 179 -20.85 -9.24 -1.48
N VAL A 180 -19.57 -9.04 -1.21
CA VAL A 180 -19.00 -7.72 -0.98
C VAL A 180 -18.98 -6.99 -2.31
N THR A 181 -19.58 -5.81 -2.34
CA THR A 181 -19.66 -4.95 -3.53
C THR A 181 -18.95 -3.62 -3.28
N PRO A 182 -18.75 -2.79 -4.31
CA PRO A 182 -18.22 -1.45 -4.14
C PRO A 182 -18.94 -0.61 -3.09
N SER A 183 -20.26 -0.74 -2.94
CA SER A 183 -21.05 -0.08 -1.89
C SER A 183 -20.58 -0.48 -0.49
N ASN A 184 -20.47 -1.79 -0.23
CA ASN A 184 -20.07 -2.30 1.08
C ASN A 184 -18.62 -1.91 1.41
N HIS A 185 -17.74 -1.93 0.39
CA HIS A 185 -16.33 -1.65 0.59
C HIS A 185 -16.01 -0.13 0.69
N ARG A 186 -16.80 0.75 0.05
CA ARG A 186 -16.74 2.19 0.32
C ARG A 186 -17.02 2.51 1.78
N VAL A 187 -18.05 1.89 2.35
CA VAL A 187 -18.38 2.00 3.79
C VAL A 187 -17.22 1.51 4.64
N HIS A 188 -16.64 0.37 4.28
CA HIS A 188 -15.49 -0.19 5.00
C HIS A 188 -14.27 0.75 5.03
N HIS A 189 -14.01 1.48 3.95
CA HIS A 189 -12.91 2.45 3.86
C HIS A 189 -13.24 3.83 4.45
N ALA A 190 -14.45 4.04 4.96
CA ALA A 190 -14.86 5.32 5.50
C ALA A 190 -14.29 5.56 6.90
N GLN A 191 -13.91 6.81 7.18
CA GLN A 191 -13.59 7.26 8.54
C GLN A 191 -14.78 7.92 9.26
N ASN A 192 -15.96 7.96 8.63
CA ASN A 192 -17.22 8.41 9.23
C ASN A 192 -17.53 7.58 10.49
N PRO A 193 -17.94 8.19 11.62
CA PRO A 193 -18.17 7.46 12.88
C PRO A 193 -19.15 6.29 12.78
N ARG A 194 -20.18 6.37 11.93
CA ARG A 194 -21.16 5.30 11.70
C ARG A 194 -20.57 4.07 11.01
N TYR A 195 -19.51 4.26 10.23
CA TYR A 195 -18.96 3.23 9.34
C TYR A 195 -17.66 2.60 9.87
N LEU A 196 -17.11 3.13 10.97
CA LEU A 196 -15.94 2.54 11.62
C LEU A 196 -16.21 1.11 12.07
N ASP A 197 -15.22 0.23 11.89
CA ASP A 197 -15.26 -1.16 12.35
C ASP A 197 -16.42 -1.99 11.75
N HIS A 198 -16.74 -1.76 10.46
CA HIS A 198 -17.81 -2.45 9.73
C HIS A 198 -17.37 -3.03 8.38
N ASN A 199 -18.11 -4.02 7.88
CA ASN A 199 -17.97 -4.66 6.56
C ASN A 199 -16.58 -5.27 6.29
N TYR A 200 -16.17 -6.25 7.10
CA TYR A 200 -14.86 -6.91 7.03
C TYR A 200 -14.76 -8.04 6.00
N GLY A 201 -15.86 -8.48 5.39
CA GLY A 201 -15.84 -9.53 4.37
C GLY A 201 -14.89 -9.21 3.21
N GLY A 202 -14.22 -10.24 2.68
CA GLY A 202 -13.40 -10.12 1.48
C GLY A 202 -14.22 -10.36 0.21
N VAL A 203 -14.87 -11.52 0.15
CA VAL A 203 -15.76 -11.92 -0.96
C VAL A 203 -17.21 -11.98 -0.50
N PHE A 204 -17.48 -12.58 0.66
CA PHE A 204 -18.84 -12.75 1.17
C PHE A 204 -19.15 -11.73 2.27
N ILE A 205 -20.20 -10.93 2.07
CA ILE A 205 -20.73 -10.01 3.09
C ILE A 205 -21.55 -10.76 4.15
N LEU A 206 -21.78 -12.05 3.93
CA LEU A 206 -22.54 -12.93 4.82
C LEU A 206 -21.95 -12.96 6.23
N TRP A 207 -20.62 -12.94 6.37
CA TRP A 207 -19.94 -12.96 7.67
C TRP A 207 -20.29 -11.73 8.50
N ASP A 208 -20.31 -10.54 7.88
CA ASP A 208 -20.69 -9.31 8.54
C ASP A 208 -22.14 -9.31 9.01
N ARG A 209 -23.04 -9.89 8.21
CA ARG A 209 -24.45 -10.03 8.59
C ARG A 209 -24.63 -11.01 9.74
N LEU A 210 -23.94 -12.14 9.69
CA LEU A 210 -24.01 -13.18 10.72
C LEU A 210 -23.41 -12.74 12.05
N LEU A 211 -22.32 -11.97 12.01
CA LEU A 211 -21.56 -11.56 13.21
C LEU A 211 -21.85 -10.12 13.65
N GLY A 212 -22.85 -9.47 13.05
CA GLY A 212 -23.34 -8.15 13.46
C GLY A 212 -22.40 -6.99 13.15
N THR A 213 -21.53 -7.12 12.16
CA THR A 213 -20.58 -6.08 11.71
C THR A 213 -20.98 -5.44 10.38
N PHE A 214 -22.17 -5.75 9.84
CA PHE A 214 -22.67 -5.13 8.61
C PHE A 214 -23.13 -3.68 8.83
N ALA A 215 -22.70 -2.77 7.95
CA ALA A 215 -23.23 -1.42 7.82
C ALA A 215 -23.58 -1.13 6.35
N GLU A 216 -24.76 -0.56 6.13
CA GLU A 216 -25.22 -0.17 4.80
C GLU A 216 -24.75 1.24 4.44
N GLU A 217 -24.34 1.44 3.17
CA GLU A 217 -24.06 2.77 2.61
C GLU A 217 -25.34 3.61 2.58
N ARG A 218 -25.30 4.84 3.11
CA ARG A 218 -26.45 5.76 3.10
C ARG A 218 -26.22 6.88 2.11
N GLU A 219 -27.22 7.15 1.27
CA GLU A 219 -27.13 8.17 0.23
C GLU A 219 -27.06 9.59 0.82
N GLU A 220 -27.59 9.80 2.02
CA GLU A 220 -27.61 11.10 2.68
C GLU A 220 -26.27 11.46 3.35
N GLU A 221 -25.36 10.49 3.49
CA GLU A 221 -24.08 10.68 4.20
C GLU A 221 -22.91 10.62 3.22
N THR A 222 -22.19 11.74 3.07
CA THR A 222 -20.97 11.76 2.25
C THR A 222 -19.88 10.95 2.94
N ILE A 223 -19.33 9.97 2.21
CA ILE A 223 -18.22 9.15 2.70
C ILE A 223 -16.92 9.95 2.65
N ILE A 224 -16.22 9.98 3.78
CA ILE A 224 -14.89 10.57 3.94
C ILE A 224 -13.89 9.42 4.07
N TYR A 225 -12.90 9.37 3.18
CA TYR A 225 -11.86 8.32 3.16
C TYR A 225 -10.60 8.75 3.90
N GLY A 226 -9.74 7.78 4.18
CA GLY A 226 -8.51 7.97 4.96
C GLY A 226 -8.65 7.42 6.38
N VAL A 227 -7.76 7.85 7.26
CA VAL A 227 -7.72 7.38 8.65
C VAL A 227 -7.75 8.54 9.64
N ARG A 228 -8.24 8.26 10.86
CA ARG A 228 -8.45 9.26 11.91
C ARG A 228 -7.18 9.98 12.37
N LYS A 229 -6.01 9.38 12.18
CA LYS A 229 -4.71 10.04 12.29
C LYS A 229 -4.09 10.01 10.89
N PRO A 230 -4.16 11.11 10.12
CA PRO A 230 -3.79 11.08 8.71
C PRO A 230 -2.29 10.79 8.55
N LEU A 231 -1.94 10.19 7.40
CA LEU A 231 -0.55 9.97 7.04
C LEU A 231 0.18 11.31 6.82
N ALA A 232 -0.49 12.26 6.14
CA ALA A 232 0.03 13.58 5.81
C ALA A 232 1.45 13.55 5.20
N SER A 233 1.70 12.55 4.37
CA SER A 233 3.00 12.29 3.75
C SER A 233 2.84 11.44 2.49
N TRP A 234 3.72 11.63 1.51
CA TRP A 234 3.81 10.78 0.32
C TRP A 234 4.95 9.75 0.41
N ASN A 235 5.57 9.60 1.58
CA ASN A 235 6.62 8.61 1.83
C ASN A 235 6.01 7.22 2.09
N PRO A 236 6.19 6.23 1.19
CA PRO A 236 5.60 4.91 1.35
C PRO A 236 6.31 4.05 2.42
N LEU A 237 7.55 4.38 2.79
CA LEU A 237 8.22 3.76 3.93
C LEU A 237 7.60 4.26 5.25
N TRP A 238 7.36 5.57 5.34
CA TRP A 238 6.69 6.15 6.51
C TRP A 238 5.25 5.68 6.64
N ALA A 239 4.53 5.50 5.53
CA ALA A 239 3.19 4.90 5.50
C ALA A 239 3.13 3.58 6.29
N ASN A 240 4.14 2.71 6.13
CA ASN A 240 4.25 1.43 6.82
C ASN A 240 4.75 1.54 8.29
N LEU A 241 5.38 2.66 8.68
CA LEU A 241 6.07 2.79 9.97
C LEU A 241 5.39 3.74 10.96
N GLN A 242 4.59 4.70 10.49
CA GLN A 242 4.03 5.80 11.29
C GLN A 242 3.27 5.29 12.52
N HIS A 243 2.47 4.23 12.37
CA HIS A 243 1.66 3.71 13.46
C HIS A 243 2.46 2.86 14.44
N TYR A 244 3.41 2.05 13.96
CA TYR A 244 4.36 1.37 14.85
C TYR A 244 5.20 2.36 15.66
N ALA A 245 5.64 3.47 15.04
CA ALA A 245 6.37 4.53 15.73
C ALA A 245 5.50 5.18 16.81
N GLN A 246 4.23 5.47 16.52
CA GLN A 246 3.28 5.99 17.51
C GLN A 246 3.08 5.03 18.68
N MET A 247 2.86 3.74 18.40
CA MET A 247 2.67 2.72 19.44
C MET A 247 3.91 2.60 20.33
N LEU A 248 5.10 2.65 19.74
CA LEU A 248 6.36 2.61 20.48
C LEU A 248 6.55 3.86 21.35
N GLU A 249 6.18 5.04 20.84
CA GLU A 249 6.23 6.29 21.59
C GLU A 249 5.25 6.27 22.78
N ASP A 250 4.01 5.83 22.56
CA ASP A 250 3.02 5.65 23.64
C ASP A 250 3.52 4.65 24.69
N ALA A 251 4.16 3.56 24.26
CA ALA A 251 4.69 2.55 25.17
C ALA A 251 5.90 3.07 25.98
N ARG A 252 6.67 4.02 25.43
CA ARG A 252 7.75 4.68 26.18
C ARG A 252 7.21 5.67 27.21
N HIS A 253 6.13 6.38 26.88
CA HIS A 253 5.52 7.38 27.76
C HIS A 253 4.64 6.77 28.88
N ALA A 254 4.11 5.57 28.67
CA ALA A 254 3.26 4.90 29.64
C ALA A 254 4.01 4.58 30.94
N SER A 255 3.43 5.01 32.05
CA SER A 255 4.00 4.82 33.39
C SER A 255 3.98 3.36 33.87
N ARG A 256 2.91 2.61 33.57
CA ARG A 256 2.73 1.21 33.99
C ARG A 256 3.18 0.23 32.92
N TRP A 257 3.95 -0.78 33.30
CA TRP A 257 4.37 -1.87 32.40
C TRP A 257 3.20 -2.57 31.68
N GLN A 258 2.09 -2.80 32.40
CA GLN A 258 0.88 -3.41 31.83
C GLN A 258 0.31 -2.58 30.67
N ASP A 259 0.38 -1.25 30.77
CA ASP A 259 -0.09 -0.33 29.74
C ASP A 259 0.88 -0.30 28.54
N ARG A 260 2.20 -0.42 28.80
CA ARG A 260 3.22 -0.56 27.75
C ARG A 260 2.95 -1.77 26.86
N MET A 261 2.64 -2.91 27.47
CA MET A 261 2.27 -4.13 26.73
C MET A 261 0.86 -4.04 26.15
N GLY A 262 -0.07 -3.42 26.89
CA GLY A 262 -1.46 -3.24 26.49
C GLY A 262 -1.63 -2.46 25.19
N ILE A 263 -0.76 -1.48 24.90
CA ILE A 263 -0.83 -0.67 23.67
C ILE A 263 -0.80 -1.55 22.42
N TRP A 264 -0.07 -2.67 22.45
CA TRP A 264 0.10 -3.52 21.28
C TRP A 264 -1.12 -4.39 21.00
N PHE A 265 -1.80 -4.87 22.04
CA PHE A 265 -2.81 -5.93 21.90
C PHE A 265 -4.23 -5.51 22.28
N ARG A 266 -4.42 -4.31 22.83
CA ARG A 266 -5.76 -3.77 23.09
C ARG A 266 -6.39 -3.21 21.82
N ARG A 267 -7.66 -2.80 21.97
CA ARG A 267 -8.46 -2.28 20.87
C ARG A 267 -7.78 -1.11 20.17
N THR A 268 -7.84 -1.05 18.85
CA THR A 268 -7.35 0.08 18.05
C THR A 268 -7.92 1.39 18.59
N GLY A 269 -7.04 2.39 18.76
CA GLY A 269 -7.37 3.69 19.35
C GLY A 269 -7.34 3.76 20.87
N TRP A 270 -7.19 2.64 21.59
CA TRP A 270 -6.94 2.65 23.03
C TRP A 270 -5.55 3.22 23.32
N ARG A 271 -5.47 4.13 24.30
CA ARG A 271 -4.21 4.67 24.85
C ARG A 271 -4.31 4.72 26.37
N PRO A 272 -3.20 4.55 27.10
CA PRO A 272 -3.18 4.73 28.57
C PRO A 272 -3.62 6.14 28.95
N ALA A 273 -4.36 6.29 30.05
CA ALA A 273 -4.95 7.58 30.44
C ALA A 273 -3.87 8.66 30.66
N ASP A 274 -2.76 8.29 31.31
CA ASP A 274 -1.63 9.18 31.57
C ASP A 274 -0.92 9.62 30.28
N VAL A 275 -0.91 8.77 29.25
CA VAL A 275 -0.35 9.10 27.94
C VAL A 275 -1.33 9.95 27.14
N ALA A 276 -2.62 9.62 27.16
CA ALA A 276 -3.65 10.37 26.46
C ALA A 276 -3.78 11.82 26.98
N GLU A 277 -3.62 12.02 28.28
CA GLU A 277 -3.65 13.33 28.93
C GLU A 277 -2.38 14.15 28.66
N ARG A 278 -1.20 13.56 28.84
CA ARG A 278 0.08 14.28 28.71
C ARG A 278 0.54 14.46 27.26
N TYR A 279 0.13 13.56 26.37
CA TYR A 279 0.53 13.52 24.96
C TYR A 279 -0.70 13.31 24.06
N PRO A 280 -1.62 14.28 23.98
CA PRO A 280 -2.83 14.14 23.17
C PRO A 280 -2.49 14.00 21.68
N LEU A 281 -3.25 13.17 20.98
CA LEU A 281 -3.14 13.03 19.52
C LEU A 281 -4.21 13.87 18.83
N THR A 282 -3.78 14.67 17.87
CA THR A 282 -4.70 15.36 16.95
C THR A 282 -5.35 14.33 16.03
N ARG A 283 -6.68 14.33 16.01
CA ARG A 283 -7.49 13.51 15.11
C ARG A 283 -8.02 14.38 13.97
N THR A 284 -8.34 13.73 12.85
CA THR A 284 -9.02 14.37 11.73
C THR A 284 -10.34 15.00 12.19
N ASP A 285 -10.51 16.28 11.89
CA ASP A 285 -11.81 16.96 11.94
C ASP A 285 -12.59 16.60 10.67
N LEU A 286 -13.71 15.91 10.86
CA LEU A 286 -14.53 15.43 9.74
C LEU A 286 -15.46 16.51 9.21
N ASP A 287 -15.79 17.52 10.01
CA ASP A 287 -16.67 18.63 9.60
C ASP A 287 -15.94 19.58 8.64
N HIS A 288 -14.62 19.68 8.78
CA HIS A 288 -13.74 20.51 7.94
C HIS A 288 -12.62 19.68 7.28
N PHE A 289 -12.94 18.47 6.83
CA PHE A 289 -11.95 17.59 6.23
C PHE A 289 -11.41 18.15 4.90
N THR A 290 -10.09 18.35 4.84
CA THR A 290 -9.38 18.68 3.61
C THR A 290 -8.34 17.61 3.32
N PRO A 291 -8.41 16.91 2.17
CA PRO A 291 -7.41 15.93 1.81
C PRO A 291 -6.01 16.56 1.72
N PHE A 292 -5.00 15.84 2.22
CA PHE A 292 -3.60 16.20 2.09
C PHE A 292 -3.22 16.22 0.61
N ASP A 293 -2.93 17.41 0.06
CA ASP A 293 -2.58 17.58 -1.34
C ASP A 293 -1.53 18.68 -1.52
N ILE A 294 -0.33 18.29 -1.94
CA ILE A 294 0.75 19.23 -2.23
C ILE A 294 0.82 19.46 -3.73
N LYS A 295 0.63 20.71 -4.16
CA LYS A 295 0.74 21.09 -5.56
C LYS A 295 2.20 21.36 -5.92
N ILE A 296 2.73 20.57 -6.86
CA ILE A 296 4.10 20.72 -7.38
C ILE A 296 4.10 21.27 -8.82
N PRO A 297 5.20 21.92 -9.26
CA PRO A 297 5.33 22.40 -10.64
C PRO A 297 5.16 21.28 -11.68
N ALA A 298 4.56 21.58 -12.83
CA ALA A 298 4.29 20.60 -13.89
C ALA A 298 5.56 19.86 -14.36
N ALA A 299 6.70 20.55 -14.45
CA ALA A 299 7.97 19.94 -14.83
C ALA A 299 8.45 18.89 -13.81
N LEU A 300 8.27 19.15 -12.51
CA LEU A 300 8.60 18.20 -11.46
C LEU A 300 7.62 17.03 -11.46
N LYS A 301 6.31 17.30 -11.65
CA LYS A 301 5.30 16.24 -11.79
C LYS A 301 5.62 15.30 -12.96
N ALA A 302 6.02 15.84 -14.11
CA ALA A 302 6.41 15.04 -15.28
C ALA A 302 7.66 14.19 -15.01
N TYR A 303 8.67 14.74 -14.34
CA TYR A 303 9.85 13.98 -13.93
C TYR A 303 9.50 12.85 -12.96
N VAL A 304 8.65 13.13 -11.95
CA VAL A 304 8.17 12.12 -11.00
C VAL A 304 7.43 11.00 -11.72
N LEU A 305 6.52 11.31 -12.64
CA LEU A 305 5.78 10.31 -13.42
C LEU A 305 6.73 9.43 -14.26
N PHE A 306 7.75 10.03 -14.86
CA PHE A 306 8.78 9.31 -15.60
C PHE A 306 9.56 8.34 -14.70
N GLN A 307 10.08 8.81 -13.56
CA GLN A 307 10.80 7.95 -12.60
C GLN A 307 9.89 6.85 -12.04
N PHE A 308 8.63 7.18 -11.76
CA PHE A 308 7.66 6.23 -11.24
C PHE A 308 7.33 5.11 -12.25
N ALA A 309 7.15 5.45 -13.53
CA ALA A 309 6.95 4.46 -14.60
C ALA A 309 8.13 3.47 -14.70
N LEU A 310 9.36 3.96 -14.56
CA LEU A 310 10.54 3.11 -14.49
C LEU A 310 10.54 2.20 -13.25
N MET A 311 10.05 2.70 -12.11
CA MET A 311 9.92 1.87 -10.90
C MET A 311 8.88 0.76 -11.06
N ILE A 312 7.79 0.98 -11.81
CA ILE A 312 6.85 -0.11 -12.15
C ILE A 312 7.59 -1.20 -12.94
N GLY A 313 8.36 -0.82 -13.98
CA GLY A 313 9.18 -1.75 -14.74
C GLY A 313 10.21 -2.49 -13.89
N PHE A 314 10.90 -1.78 -13.00
CA PHE A 314 11.87 -2.34 -12.06
C PHE A 314 11.23 -3.35 -11.10
N THR A 315 10.03 -3.08 -10.61
CA THR A 315 9.27 -4.00 -9.74
C THR A 315 8.92 -5.28 -10.48
N THR A 316 8.38 -5.16 -11.69
CA THR A 316 8.06 -6.32 -12.55
C THR A 316 9.31 -7.14 -12.85
N TRP A 317 10.44 -6.48 -13.10
CA TRP A 317 11.71 -7.15 -13.31
C TRP A 317 12.19 -7.92 -12.08
N ILE A 318 12.18 -7.31 -10.88
CA ILE A 318 12.49 -8.00 -9.61
C ILE A 318 11.63 -9.27 -9.48
N MET A 319 10.32 -9.14 -9.69
CA MET A 319 9.38 -10.27 -9.57
C MET A 319 9.63 -11.37 -10.59
N ALA A 320 10.09 -11.02 -11.79
CA ALA A 320 10.39 -11.97 -12.84
C ALA A 320 11.66 -12.78 -12.53
N ILE A 321 12.66 -12.18 -11.89
CA ILE A 321 13.98 -12.83 -11.72
C ILE A 321 14.26 -13.33 -10.31
N SER A 322 13.51 -12.91 -9.28
CA SER A 322 13.85 -13.17 -7.88
C SER A 322 14.00 -14.67 -7.53
N HIS A 323 13.30 -15.55 -8.27
CA HIS A 323 13.37 -17.00 -8.07
C HIS A 323 14.63 -17.65 -8.67
N LEU A 324 15.36 -16.92 -9.51
CA LEU A 324 16.60 -17.35 -10.15
C LEU A 324 17.84 -16.92 -9.36
N HIS A 325 17.66 -16.06 -8.35
CA HIS A 325 18.75 -15.43 -7.60
C HIS A 325 18.65 -15.74 -6.09
N PRO A 326 19.78 -15.64 -5.36
CA PRO A 326 19.78 -15.79 -3.91
C PRO A 326 18.97 -14.69 -3.20
N LEU A 327 18.55 -14.95 -1.96
CA LEU A 327 17.69 -14.03 -1.21
C LEU A 327 18.31 -12.63 -1.01
N TRP A 328 19.62 -12.55 -0.80
CA TRP A 328 20.31 -11.27 -0.61
C TRP A 328 20.19 -10.34 -1.83
N PHE A 329 20.14 -10.92 -3.03
CA PHE A 329 19.99 -10.18 -4.28
C PHE A 329 18.63 -9.47 -4.30
N THR A 330 17.56 -10.22 -4.00
CA THR A 330 16.20 -9.68 -3.92
C THR A 330 16.10 -8.65 -2.79
N ALA A 331 16.76 -8.87 -1.66
CA ALA A 331 16.78 -7.93 -0.55
C ALA A 331 17.46 -6.60 -0.93
N LEU A 332 18.62 -6.65 -1.60
CA LEU A 332 19.32 -5.47 -2.09
C LEU A 332 18.45 -4.65 -3.06
N LEU A 333 17.81 -5.31 -4.04
CA LEU A 333 16.93 -4.63 -4.99
C LEU A 333 15.68 -4.04 -4.33
N THR A 334 15.11 -4.74 -3.34
CA THR A 334 13.96 -4.25 -2.55
C THR A 334 14.34 -3.01 -1.74
N LEU A 335 15.53 -2.97 -1.13
CA LEU A 335 16.04 -1.80 -0.41
C LEU A 335 16.26 -0.61 -1.36
N LEU A 336 16.85 -0.85 -2.53
CA LEU A 336 17.03 0.18 -3.56
C LEU A 336 15.69 0.73 -4.06
N GLN A 337 14.71 -0.15 -4.28
CA GLN A 337 13.35 0.22 -4.65
C GLN A 337 12.70 1.06 -3.55
N GLY A 338 12.80 0.64 -2.28
CA GLY A 338 12.28 1.38 -1.13
C GLY A 338 12.85 2.80 -1.04
N TYR A 339 14.16 2.95 -1.19
CA TYR A 339 14.79 4.28 -1.23
C TYR A 339 14.36 5.09 -2.46
N SER A 340 14.16 4.44 -3.60
CA SER A 340 13.71 5.12 -4.82
C SER A 340 12.28 5.64 -4.71
N LEU A 341 11.37 4.84 -4.15
CA LEU A 341 9.99 5.23 -3.89
C LEU A 341 9.89 6.30 -2.78
N PHE A 342 10.79 6.25 -1.79
CA PHE A 342 10.98 7.34 -0.83
C PHE A 342 11.37 8.65 -1.54
N SER A 343 12.35 8.62 -2.45
CA SER A 343 12.76 9.81 -3.23
C SER A 343 11.58 10.40 -4.02
N ILE A 344 10.78 9.54 -4.66
CA ILE A 344 9.56 9.95 -5.37
C ILE A 344 8.56 10.62 -4.42
N GLY A 345 8.28 10.02 -3.25
CA GLY A 345 7.43 10.61 -2.22
C GLY A 345 7.96 11.97 -1.74
N TYR A 346 9.27 12.07 -1.53
CA TYR A 346 9.93 13.30 -1.10
C TYR A 346 9.80 14.43 -2.14
N MET A 347 9.87 14.11 -3.44
CA MET A 347 9.59 15.06 -4.53
C MET A 347 8.11 15.47 -4.58
N LEU A 348 7.17 14.53 -4.37
CA LEU A 348 5.73 14.81 -4.32
C LEU A 348 5.34 15.72 -3.15
N GLU A 349 6.11 15.70 -2.05
CA GLU A 349 5.94 16.62 -0.93
C GLU A 349 6.47 18.03 -1.21
N GLY A 350 7.07 18.28 -2.38
CA GLY A 350 7.56 19.60 -2.77
C GLY A 350 8.72 20.14 -1.92
N LYS A 351 9.41 19.26 -1.17
CA LYS A 351 10.52 19.64 -0.28
C LYS A 351 11.73 20.14 -1.07
N THR A 352 12.26 21.31 -0.71
CA THR A 352 13.36 21.97 -1.44
C THR A 352 14.66 21.17 -1.50
N GLY A 353 14.86 20.21 -0.59
CA GLY A 353 16.05 19.33 -0.53
C GLY A 353 16.02 18.12 -1.46
N PHE A 354 15.08 18.00 -2.41
CA PHE A 354 14.92 16.74 -3.17
C PHE A 354 16.06 16.46 -4.15
N VAL A 355 16.74 17.50 -4.66
CA VAL A 355 17.78 17.34 -5.69
C VAL A 355 18.98 16.52 -5.20
N PRO A 356 19.58 16.79 -4.02
CA PRO A 356 20.59 15.92 -3.44
C PRO A 356 20.13 14.47 -3.25
N HIS A 357 18.90 14.27 -2.74
CA HIS A 357 18.35 12.93 -2.56
C HIS A 357 18.24 12.16 -3.86
N GLU A 358 17.81 12.83 -4.93
CA GLU A 358 17.65 12.22 -6.25
C GLU A 358 19.00 11.93 -6.92
N LYS A 359 19.98 12.82 -6.79
CA LYS A 359 21.38 12.57 -7.22
C LYS A 359 21.93 11.33 -6.51
N TRP A 360 21.69 11.19 -5.20
CA TRP A 360 22.08 10.00 -4.44
C TRP A 360 21.34 8.73 -4.83
N ARG A 361 20.03 8.81 -5.07
CA ARG A 361 19.27 7.66 -5.58
C ARG A 361 19.85 7.17 -6.90
N MET A 362 20.13 8.08 -7.84
CA MET A 362 20.71 7.74 -9.13
C MET A 362 22.11 7.12 -8.99
N ALA A 363 22.99 7.71 -8.18
CA ALA A 363 24.32 7.17 -7.92
C ALA A 363 24.26 5.76 -7.31
N LEU A 364 23.36 5.56 -6.34
CA LEU A 364 23.15 4.25 -5.71
C LEU A 364 22.63 3.22 -6.73
N SER A 365 21.66 3.60 -7.59
CA SER A 365 21.18 2.72 -8.66
C SER A 365 22.29 2.30 -9.63
N ALA A 366 23.16 3.25 -10.03
CA ALA A 366 24.30 2.95 -10.91
C ALA A 366 25.30 2.01 -10.23
N ALA A 367 25.67 2.30 -8.97
CA ALA A 367 26.57 1.47 -8.18
C ALA A 367 26.02 0.06 -7.98
N THR A 368 24.72 -0.08 -7.68
CA THR A 368 24.07 -1.40 -7.57
C THR A 368 24.10 -2.16 -8.90
N ALA A 369 23.79 -1.51 -10.03
CA ALA A 369 23.84 -2.17 -11.34
C ALA A 369 25.27 -2.67 -11.66
N LEU A 370 26.29 -1.82 -11.44
CA LEU A 370 27.69 -2.19 -11.64
C LEU A 370 28.13 -3.35 -10.72
N LEU A 371 27.74 -3.30 -9.45
CA LEU A 371 28.02 -4.35 -8.48
C LEU A 371 27.39 -5.69 -8.90
N LEU A 372 26.13 -5.68 -9.34
CA LEU A 372 25.44 -6.89 -9.76
C LEU A 372 26.04 -7.50 -11.02
N VAL A 373 26.56 -6.69 -11.95
CA VAL A 373 27.33 -7.19 -13.10
C VAL A 373 28.67 -7.76 -12.64
N ALA A 374 29.40 -7.05 -11.77
CA ALA A 374 30.70 -7.50 -11.27
C ALA A 374 30.62 -8.81 -10.47
N LEU A 375 29.51 -9.04 -9.79
CA LEU A 375 29.19 -10.29 -9.07
C LEU A 375 28.54 -11.35 -9.97
N GLU A 376 28.50 -11.12 -11.29
CA GLU A 376 27.89 -12.01 -12.30
C GLU A 376 26.44 -12.40 -12.00
N GLN A 377 25.72 -11.57 -11.22
CA GLN A 377 24.31 -11.79 -10.93
C GLN A 377 23.42 -11.33 -12.08
N ILE A 378 23.86 -10.35 -12.86
CA ILE A 378 23.15 -9.94 -14.08
C ILE A 378 24.14 -9.79 -15.22
N GLN A 379 23.68 -10.09 -16.44
CA GLN A 379 24.43 -9.83 -17.66
C GLN A 379 23.69 -8.79 -18.48
N LEU A 380 24.41 -7.75 -18.91
CA LEU A 380 23.87 -6.70 -19.75
C LEU A 380 24.43 -6.83 -21.16
N THR A 381 23.53 -6.86 -22.14
CA THR A 381 23.89 -6.70 -23.55
C THR A 381 24.43 -5.29 -23.80
N THR A 382 25.07 -5.07 -24.96
CA THR A 382 25.45 -3.72 -25.40
C THR A 382 24.26 -2.75 -25.39
N SER A 383 23.08 -3.21 -25.81
CA SER A 383 21.85 -2.41 -25.74
C SER A 383 21.40 -2.12 -24.30
N GLY A 384 21.57 -3.07 -23.37
CA GLY A 384 21.30 -2.86 -21.94
C GLY A 384 22.19 -1.77 -21.35
N TRP A 385 23.50 -1.78 -21.66
CA TRP A 385 24.43 -0.74 -21.24
C TRP A 385 24.08 0.64 -21.82
N MET A 386 23.79 0.70 -23.13
CA MET A 386 23.37 1.95 -23.77
C MET A 386 22.07 2.49 -23.17
N GLY A 387 21.11 1.62 -22.85
CA GLY A 387 19.86 1.99 -22.19
C GLY A 387 20.08 2.57 -20.80
N LEU A 388 20.91 1.93 -19.96
CA LEU A 388 21.25 2.45 -18.63
C LEU A 388 21.96 3.80 -18.72
N LEU A 389 22.96 3.94 -19.60
CA LEU A 389 23.67 5.19 -19.81
C LEU A 389 22.70 6.30 -20.25
N GLY A 390 21.84 6.01 -21.23
CA GLY A 390 20.82 6.94 -21.71
C GLY A 390 19.89 7.41 -20.59
N TYR A 391 19.42 6.48 -19.74
CA TYR A 391 18.59 6.82 -18.58
C TYR A 391 19.30 7.76 -17.61
N PHE A 392 20.55 7.50 -17.24
CA PHE A 392 21.29 8.34 -16.29
C PHE A 392 21.59 9.72 -16.87
N VAL A 393 21.99 9.81 -18.14
CA VAL A 393 22.25 11.08 -18.82
C VAL A 393 20.97 11.91 -18.91
N PHE A 394 19.88 11.31 -19.38
CA PHE A 394 18.59 11.98 -19.51
C PHE A 394 18.05 12.46 -18.16
N SER A 395 18.06 11.59 -17.15
CA SER A 395 17.58 11.92 -15.81
C SER A 395 18.42 13.02 -15.15
N SER A 396 19.74 13.01 -15.34
CA SER A 396 20.65 14.03 -14.79
C SER A 396 20.44 15.39 -15.47
N PHE A 397 20.27 15.39 -16.79
CA PHE A 397 19.97 16.60 -17.55
C PHE A 397 18.64 17.21 -17.08
N TRP A 398 17.57 16.41 -16.99
CA TRP A 398 16.27 16.89 -16.53
C TRP A 398 16.34 17.42 -15.10
N LEU A 399 16.97 16.67 -14.19
CA LEU A 399 17.13 17.10 -12.79
C LEU A 399 17.88 18.43 -12.68
N THR A 400 18.92 18.64 -13.50
CA THR A 400 19.67 19.91 -13.54
C THR A 400 18.78 21.06 -14.02
N ARG A 401 17.91 20.83 -15.00
CA ARG A 401 16.92 21.84 -15.44
C ARG A 401 15.90 22.17 -14.36
N LEU A 402 15.47 21.18 -13.57
CA LEU A 402 14.59 21.42 -12.42
C LEU A 402 15.29 22.25 -11.33
N GLU A 403 16.54 21.91 -11.00
CA GLU A 403 17.37 22.63 -10.03
C GLU A 403 17.55 24.11 -10.43
N GLN A 404 17.91 24.37 -11.70
CA GLN A 404 18.01 25.73 -12.24
C GLN A 404 16.68 26.49 -12.18
N GLY A 405 15.58 25.84 -12.56
CA GLY A 405 14.24 26.46 -12.52
C GLY A 405 13.77 26.82 -11.11
N LEU A 406 14.19 26.08 -10.09
CA LEU A 406 13.91 26.39 -8.68
C LEU A 406 14.77 27.55 -8.18
N ALA A 407 16.06 27.57 -8.52
CA ALA A 407 16.97 28.65 -8.13
C ALA A 407 16.51 30.03 -8.66
N ILE A 408 15.95 30.07 -9.87
CA ILE A 408 15.39 31.30 -10.48
C ILE A 408 14.12 31.78 -9.73
N ARG A 409 13.36 30.88 -9.11
CA ARG A 409 12.14 31.23 -8.37
C ARG A 409 12.42 31.68 -6.93
N SER A 410 13.58 31.33 -6.37
CA SER A 410 13.99 31.72 -5.02
C SER A 410 14.78 33.03 -4.96
N THR A 411 15.17 33.63 -6.09
CA THR A 411 15.73 34.98 -6.14
C THR A 411 14.63 36.02 -5.98
N PRO A 412 14.68 36.92 -4.97
CA PRO A 412 13.70 38.00 -4.84
C PRO A 412 13.78 38.93 -6.06
N PRO A 413 12.66 39.56 -6.47
CA PRO A 413 12.71 40.56 -7.52
C PRO A 413 13.68 41.68 -7.12
N PRO A 414 14.42 42.28 -8.07
CA PRO A 414 15.29 43.40 -7.75
C PRO A 414 14.44 44.50 -7.09
N GLN A 415 14.84 44.91 -5.89
CA GLN A 415 14.25 46.06 -5.23
C GLN A 415 14.32 47.24 -6.20
N ALA A 416 13.17 47.80 -6.56
CA ALA A 416 13.13 49.07 -7.26
C ALA A 416 13.92 50.06 -6.40
N LEU A 417 15.04 50.57 -6.93
CA LEU A 417 15.79 51.64 -6.31
C LEU A 417 14.84 52.82 -6.20
N ASP A 418 14.35 53.09 -4.99
CA ASP A 418 13.67 54.33 -4.67
C ASP A 418 14.61 55.47 -5.03
N SER A 419 14.23 56.23 -6.05
CA SER A 419 14.86 57.47 -6.43
C SER A 419 14.82 58.40 -5.23
N VAL A 420 15.99 58.62 -4.62
CA VAL A 420 16.22 59.64 -3.60
C VAL A 420 15.83 61.00 -4.20
N SER A 421 14.69 61.51 -3.77
CA SER A 421 14.29 62.90 -3.89
C SER A 421 15.15 63.71 -2.92
N THR A 422 16.23 64.32 -3.41
CA THR A 422 16.91 65.42 -2.72
C THR A 422 16.00 66.65 -2.75
N LYS A 423 15.58 67.11 -1.57
CA LYS A 423 15.27 68.52 -1.30
C LYS A 423 16.47 69.15 -0.61
#